data_AF-A0A6M3M4B3-F1
#
_entry.id   AF-A0A6M3M4B3-F1
#
_cell.length_a   1.000
_cell.length_b   1.000
_cell.length_c   1.000
_cell.angle_alpha   90.00
_cell.angle_beta   90.00
_cell.angle_gamma   90.00
#
_symmetry.space_group_name_H-M   'P 1'
#
loop_
_entity.id
_entity.type
_entity.pdbx_description
1 polymer ?
#
loop_
_entity_poly.entity_id
_entity_poly.type
_entity_poly.pdbx_seq_one_letter_code
_entity_poly.pdbx_strand_id
1 'polypeptide(L)'
;MSISSRIHDTVEDWVAEWRDRLRGWMMSWFSQGFESFTTGLEPDAIEAIKETLSELIEEPLIPSGLKTAMKKALETGNIIDVIGGYLILVLSSIPALIGASTPLGNLIRYKMEKMIESFRLDPMAVITAWRRDPEAYVHLFGDLKDQGWTDERIEALKFVTLFYPAPADLVNWQAREVFEPAMIAKYGLDDEFGGIDLEPFRKAGMTDEQSLNYWRAHWKHASWMQVVEMLHRGLVTEAEVYDWFRVVEIVPYWRDMLIQTAYTWPTRVDVRRWWDMRTIDEAELRRLYSGMGYRGVNLDNYVLWTKVYTEFPSLMARWTKGWITEDDVRRELAALGMPAERVETMIQEKIKPEEAARVEEGKTLTKTEIYKGVKQGFITREEGTELIMDLGYNRAEAEYLMDINVAVLEGSPETFAEFKDLTTKYKIATGREEKPMPEELKKAADEVVRITGEVEALNQAVKKEKAGLIEGVVLPEETAARLTELQVKLHRAESELARVKSEYNGRLAEWRHGET
;
A
#
# COMPACT_ATOMS: atom_id res chain seq x y z
N MET A 1 -10.34 82.89 44.48
CA MET A 1 -10.61 82.94 43.03
C MET A 1 -9.35 82.46 42.33
N SER A 2 -9.43 81.34 41.62
CA SER A 2 -8.27 80.68 41.00
C SER A 2 -7.74 81.48 39.82
N ILE A 3 -6.41 81.56 39.66
CA ILE A 3 -5.70 82.15 38.51
C ILE A 3 -6.19 81.54 37.17
N SER A 4 -6.77 80.34 37.20
CA SER A 4 -7.42 79.69 36.06
C SER A 4 -8.61 80.46 35.47
N SER A 5 -9.32 81.30 36.25
CA SER A 5 -10.48 82.05 35.76
C SER A 5 -10.14 83.43 35.18
N ARG A 6 -8.86 83.81 35.16
CA ARG A 6 -8.37 85.05 34.50
C ARG A 6 -7.64 84.77 33.18
N ILE A 7 -7.29 83.51 32.92
CA ILE A 7 -6.56 83.09 31.71
C ILE A 7 -7.52 82.59 30.63
N HIS A 8 -8.71 82.09 31.01
CA HIS A 8 -9.69 81.60 30.04
C HIS A 8 -10.23 82.72 29.13
N ASP A 9 -10.50 83.90 29.72
CA ASP A 9 -11.03 85.07 29.01
C ASP A 9 -9.99 85.79 28.14
N THR A 10 -8.68 85.54 28.34
CA THR A 10 -7.63 86.22 27.57
C THR A 10 -7.12 85.40 26.39
N VAL A 11 -7.17 84.08 26.46
CA VAL A 11 -6.78 83.19 25.35
C VAL A 11 -7.86 83.18 24.27
N GLU A 12 -9.14 83.18 24.63
CA GLU A 12 -10.24 83.24 23.64
C GLU A 12 -10.28 84.58 22.90
N ASP A 13 -10.06 85.69 23.61
CA ASP A 13 -9.94 87.03 23.02
C ASP A 13 -8.68 87.16 22.14
N TRP A 14 -7.55 86.60 22.57
CA TRP A 14 -6.35 86.54 21.73
C TRP A 14 -6.55 85.69 20.48
N VAL A 15 -7.24 84.56 20.60
CA VAL A 15 -7.57 83.68 19.46
C VAL A 15 -8.55 84.37 18.52
N ALA A 16 -9.52 85.13 19.03
CA ALA A 16 -10.42 85.93 18.23
C ALA A 16 -9.70 87.06 17.48
N GLU A 17 -8.82 87.80 18.16
CA GLU A 17 -8.04 88.89 17.56
C GLU A 17 -7.00 88.36 16.55
N TRP A 18 -6.34 87.23 16.85
CA TRP A 18 -5.45 86.56 15.89
C TRP A 18 -6.21 85.98 14.71
N ARG A 19 -7.40 85.44 14.91
CA ARG A 19 -8.25 84.91 13.84
C ARG A 19 -8.72 86.01 12.89
N ASP A 20 -9.07 87.18 13.41
CA ASP A 20 -9.47 88.31 12.59
C ASP A 20 -8.27 88.97 11.88
N ARG A 21 -7.10 89.03 12.52
CA ARG A 21 -5.86 89.45 11.86
C ARG A 21 -5.38 88.48 10.79
N LEU A 22 -5.46 87.16 11.03
CA LEU A 22 -5.18 86.13 10.02
C LEU A 22 -6.17 86.17 8.87
N ARG A 23 -7.46 86.41 9.15
CA ARG A 23 -8.47 86.65 8.09
C ARG A 23 -8.15 87.90 7.29
N GLY A 24 -7.80 89.00 7.93
CA GLY A 24 -7.42 90.25 7.25
C GLY A 24 -6.16 90.09 6.40
N TRP A 25 -5.14 89.41 6.94
CA TRP A 25 -3.90 89.11 6.24
C TRP A 25 -4.10 88.11 5.09
N MET A 26 -4.90 87.05 5.29
CA MET A 26 -5.26 86.12 4.21
C MET A 26 -6.10 86.83 3.14
N MET A 27 -7.04 87.70 3.52
CA MET A 27 -7.83 88.48 2.56
C MET A 27 -6.98 89.47 1.77
N SER A 28 -5.95 90.09 2.37
CA SER A 28 -5.04 90.98 1.65
C SER A 28 -4.08 90.21 0.73
N TRP A 29 -3.64 89.02 1.16
CA TRP A 29 -2.85 88.10 0.32
C TRP A 29 -3.69 87.56 -0.85
N PHE A 30 -4.95 87.23 -0.58
CA PHE A 30 -5.91 86.78 -1.59
C PHE A 30 -6.25 87.89 -2.58
N SER A 31 -6.51 89.12 -2.11
CA SER A 31 -6.84 90.25 -3.01
C SER A 31 -5.65 90.67 -3.88
N GLN A 32 -4.43 90.71 -3.32
CA GLN A 32 -3.21 91.06 -4.07
C GLN A 32 -2.78 89.95 -5.03
N GLY A 33 -2.88 88.68 -4.63
CA GLY A 33 -2.65 87.54 -5.51
C GLY A 33 -3.71 87.43 -6.63
N PHE A 34 -4.95 87.79 -6.33
CA PHE A 34 -6.08 87.75 -7.27
C PHE A 34 -6.02 88.89 -8.30
N GLU A 35 -5.67 90.12 -7.93
CA GLU A 35 -5.44 91.21 -8.90
C GLU A 35 -4.26 90.88 -9.84
N SER A 36 -3.17 90.31 -9.32
CA SER A 36 -2.01 89.93 -10.13
C SER A 36 -2.25 88.72 -11.03
N PHE A 37 -3.16 87.81 -10.65
CA PHE A 37 -3.55 86.66 -11.46
C PHE A 37 -4.54 87.05 -12.57
N THR A 38 -5.49 87.94 -12.27
CA THR A 38 -6.53 88.38 -13.23
C THR A 38 -6.01 89.33 -14.30
N THR A 39 -4.97 90.12 -14.02
CA THR A 39 -4.33 90.99 -15.04
C THR A 39 -3.40 90.23 -16.00
N GLY A 40 -3.03 88.99 -15.68
CA GLY A 40 -2.12 88.17 -16.49
C GLY A 40 -2.78 87.06 -17.31
N LEU A 41 -4.10 86.90 -17.24
CA LEU A 41 -4.82 85.86 -17.97
C LEU A 41 -5.12 86.29 -19.40
N GLU A 42 -4.59 85.54 -20.37
CA GLU A 42 -4.91 85.71 -21.78
C GLU A 42 -6.40 85.38 -22.05
N PRO A 43 -7.05 86.03 -23.04
CA PRO A 43 -8.47 85.82 -23.37
C PRO A 43 -8.84 84.34 -23.57
N ASP A 44 -7.93 83.56 -24.16
CA ASP A 44 -8.12 82.14 -24.45
C ASP A 44 -8.20 81.30 -23.17
N ALA A 45 -7.46 81.68 -22.13
CA ALA A 45 -7.52 81.03 -20.82
C ALA A 45 -8.86 81.31 -20.11
N ILE A 46 -9.42 82.51 -20.32
CA ILE A 46 -10.73 82.88 -19.79
C ILE A 46 -11.84 82.10 -20.49
N GLU A 47 -11.70 81.85 -21.79
CA GLU A 47 -12.63 81.03 -22.57
C GLU A 47 -12.58 79.56 -22.14
N ALA A 48 -11.38 78.99 -21.97
CA ALA A 48 -11.20 77.63 -21.46
C ALA A 48 -11.79 77.43 -20.05
N ILE A 49 -11.68 78.44 -19.17
CA ILE A 49 -12.31 78.41 -17.84
C ILE A 49 -13.84 78.41 -17.95
N LYS A 50 -14.42 79.20 -18.86
CA LYS A 50 -15.88 79.23 -19.08
C LYS A 50 -16.39 77.90 -19.63
N GLU A 51 -15.65 77.30 -20.55
CA GLU A 51 -15.96 75.98 -21.13
C GLU A 51 -15.94 74.90 -20.04
N THR A 52 -14.87 74.86 -19.25
CA THR A 52 -14.72 73.91 -18.13
C THR A 52 -15.85 74.04 -17.10
N LEU A 53 -16.23 75.28 -16.74
CA LEU A 53 -17.35 75.52 -15.82
C LEU A 53 -18.70 75.08 -16.41
N SER A 54 -18.87 75.23 -17.73
CA SER A 54 -20.10 74.84 -18.43
C SER A 54 -20.26 73.32 -18.47
N GLU A 55 -19.17 72.58 -18.71
CA GLU A 55 -19.17 71.12 -18.65
C GLU A 55 -19.48 70.61 -17.23
N LEU A 56 -18.85 71.20 -16.21
CA LEU A 56 -19.04 70.81 -14.81
C LEU A 56 -20.46 71.05 -14.30
N ILE A 57 -21.20 72.01 -14.84
CA ILE A 57 -22.60 72.25 -14.46
C ILE A 57 -23.50 71.06 -14.85
N GLU A 58 -23.19 70.40 -15.96
CA GLU A 58 -23.97 69.28 -16.47
C GLU A 58 -23.64 67.96 -15.74
N GLU A 59 -22.51 67.89 -15.04
CA GLU A 59 -22.07 66.68 -14.31
C GLU A 59 -23.03 66.30 -13.16
N PRO A 60 -23.58 65.07 -13.12
CA PRO A 60 -24.61 64.67 -12.16
C PRO A 60 -24.19 64.74 -10.68
N LEU A 61 -22.88 64.66 -10.42
CA LEU A 61 -22.31 64.57 -9.08
C LEU A 61 -22.06 65.94 -8.41
N ILE A 62 -22.23 67.05 -9.15
CA ILE A 62 -22.02 68.38 -8.60
C ILE A 62 -23.27 68.81 -7.80
N PRO A 63 -23.11 69.22 -6.51
CA PRO A 63 -24.24 69.64 -5.69
C PRO A 63 -25.03 70.79 -6.30
N SER A 64 -26.35 70.76 -6.16
CA SER A 64 -27.26 71.74 -6.79
C SER A 64 -26.97 73.20 -6.42
N GLY A 65 -26.54 73.47 -5.18
CA GLY A 65 -26.13 74.81 -4.75
C GLY A 65 -24.87 75.33 -5.48
N LEU A 66 -23.94 74.42 -5.78
CA LEU A 66 -22.71 74.72 -6.52
C LEU A 66 -22.98 74.91 -8.01
N LYS A 67 -23.83 74.05 -8.61
CA LYS A 67 -24.33 74.22 -9.98
C LYS A 67 -25.00 75.58 -10.18
N THR A 68 -25.80 76.00 -9.19
CA THR A 68 -26.49 77.29 -9.22
C THR A 68 -25.51 78.46 -9.14
N ALA A 69 -24.48 78.36 -8.29
CA ALA A 69 -23.43 79.37 -8.20
C ALA A 69 -22.61 79.47 -9.50
N MET A 70 -22.26 78.33 -10.10
CA MET A 70 -21.52 78.29 -11.38
C MET A 70 -22.35 78.84 -12.55
N LYS A 71 -23.65 78.48 -12.64
CA LYS A 71 -24.57 79.05 -13.64
C LYS A 71 -24.66 80.57 -13.50
N LYS A 72 -24.86 81.05 -12.27
CA LYS A 72 -24.95 82.49 -11.98
C LYS A 72 -23.66 83.23 -12.35
N ALA A 73 -22.49 82.62 -12.11
CA ALA A 73 -21.21 83.21 -12.48
C ALA A 73 -21.01 83.29 -14.00
N LEU A 74 -21.43 82.28 -14.75
CA LEU A 74 -21.41 82.30 -16.22
C LEU A 74 -22.40 83.33 -16.80
N GLU A 75 -23.57 83.51 -16.17
CA GLU A 75 -24.62 84.43 -16.62
C GLU A 75 -24.30 85.92 -16.36
N THR A 76 -23.64 86.26 -15.24
CA THR A 76 -23.34 87.67 -14.92
C THR A 76 -22.22 88.26 -15.76
N GLY A 77 -21.40 87.44 -16.43
CA GLY A 77 -20.30 87.89 -17.29
C GLY A 77 -19.17 88.61 -16.55
N ASN A 78 -19.27 88.76 -15.24
CA ASN A 78 -18.24 89.37 -14.40
C ASN A 78 -17.13 88.36 -14.13
N ILE A 79 -16.02 88.49 -14.85
CA ILE A 79 -14.84 87.61 -14.77
C ILE A 79 -14.33 87.41 -13.33
N ILE A 80 -14.50 88.41 -12.46
CA ILE A 80 -14.13 88.34 -11.05
C ILE A 80 -14.98 87.32 -10.27
N ASP A 81 -16.27 87.22 -10.56
CA ASP A 81 -17.17 86.26 -9.90
C ASP A 81 -16.99 84.83 -10.45
N VAL A 82 -16.61 84.70 -11.73
CA VAL A 82 -16.26 83.43 -12.40
C VAL A 82 -14.97 82.84 -11.83
N ILE A 83 -13.92 83.65 -11.74
CA ILE A 83 -12.62 83.25 -11.19
C ILE A 83 -12.73 83.03 -9.67
N GLY A 84 -13.51 83.87 -8.97
CA GLY A 84 -13.82 83.68 -7.56
C GLY A 84 -14.58 82.38 -7.28
N GLY A 85 -15.57 82.02 -8.11
CA GLY A 85 -16.30 80.75 -8.00
C GLY A 85 -15.42 79.52 -8.27
N TYR A 86 -14.53 79.59 -9.27
CA TYR A 86 -13.56 78.54 -9.58
C TYR A 86 -12.51 78.37 -8.48
N LEU A 87 -11.97 79.47 -7.93
CA LEU A 87 -11.06 79.43 -6.79
C LEU A 87 -11.74 78.89 -5.53
N ILE A 88 -13.00 79.27 -5.27
CA ILE A 88 -13.79 78.69 -4.17
C ILE A 88 -13.99 77.20 -4.40
N LEU A 89 -14.25 76.72 -5.62
CA LEU A 89 -14.34 75.29 -5.95
C LEU A 89 -13.01 74.55 -5.67
N VAL A 90 -11.89 75.11 -6.11
CA VAL A 90 -10.53 74.54 -5.91
C VAL A 90 -10.12 74.59 -4.43
N LEU A 91 -10.47 75.63 -3.68
CA LEU A 91 -10.13 75.77 -2.26
C LEU A 91 -11.09 75.03 -1.34
N SER A 92 -12.38 74.93 -1.67
CA SER A 92 -13.38 74.16 -0.91
C SER A 92 -13.29 72.65 -1.16
N SER A 93 -12.57 72.23 -2.21
CA SER A 93 -12.16 70.84 -2.40
C SER A 93 -10.91 70.46 -1.60
N ILE A 94 -10.17 71.40 -1.00
CA ILE A 94 -8.99 71.10 -0.16
C ILE A 94 -9.37 70.37 1.16
N PRO A 95 -10.41 70.77 1.92
CA PRO A 95 -10.86 69.98 3.08
C PRO A 95 -11.54 68.66 2.67
N ALA A 96 -12.17 68.59 1.49
CA ALA A 96 -12.71 67.34 0.93
C ALA A 96 -11.61 66.37 0.46
N LEU A 97 -10.45 66.89 0.03
CA LEU A 97 -9.20 66.16 -0.23
C LEU A 97 -8.56 65.62 1.06
N ILE A 98 -8.85 66.22 2.23
CA ILE A 98 -8.25 65.83 3.51
C ILE A 98 -9.19 65.01 4.42
N GLY A 99 -10.52 65.02 4.27
CA GLY A 99 -11.36 64.27 5.23
C GLY A 99 -12.78 63.80 4.89
N ALA A 100 -13.49 64.28 3.87
CA ALA A 100 -14.97 64.15 3.85
C ALA A 100 -15.62 63.70 2.52
N SER A 101 -14.97 62.84 1.72
CA SER A 101 -15.68 62.09 0.65
C SER A 101 -14.99 60.77 0.29
N THR A 102 -14.97 59.81 1.22
CA THR A 102 -14.23 58.55 1.02
C THR A 102 -14.56 57.83 -0.31
N PRO A 103 -15.81 57.68 -0.79
CA PRO A 103 -16.06 56.99 -2.07
C PRO A 103 -15.65 57.77 -3.33
N LEU A 104 -15.96 59.07 -3.42
CA LEU A 104 -15.66 59.91 -4.60
C LEU A 104 -14.17 60.27 -4.68
N GLY A 105 -13.57 60.61 -3.53
CA GLY A 105 -12.13 60.77 -3.40
C GLY A 105 -11.38 59.49 -3.75
N ASN A 106 -11.88 58.31 -3.34
CA ASN A 106 -11.31 57.03 -3.76
C ASN A 106 -11.41 56.84 -5.28
N LEU A 107 -12.53 57.19 -5.92
CA LEU A 107 -12.70 57.05 -7.37
C LEU A 107 -11.74 57.94 -8.16
N ILE A 108 -11.57 59.20 -7.75
CA ILE A 108 -10.61 60.14 -8.35
C ILE A 108 -9.18 59.63 -8.12
N ARG A 109 -8.85 59.21 -6.89
CA ARG A 109 -7.57 58.58 -6.56
C ARG A 109 -7.30 57.37 -7.46
N TYR A 110 -8.24 56.43 -7.61
CA TYR A 110 -8.05 55.26 -8.47
C TYR A 110 -7.84 55.62 -9.94
N LYS A 111 -8.53 56.66 -10.45
CA LYS A 111 -8.29 57.16 -11.82
C LYS A 111 -6.91 57.79 -11.95
N MET A 112 -6.46 58.56 -10.96
CA MET A 112 -5.11 59.13 -10.93
C MET A 112 -4.05 58.04 -10.83
N GLU A 113 -4.19 57.09 -9.89
CA GLU A 113 -3.31 55.93 -9.72
C GLU A 113 -3.19 55.09 -11.00
N LYS A 114 -4.29 54.91 -11.74
CA LYS A 114 -4.28 54.22 -13.04
C LYS A 114 -3.54 55.02 -14.13
N MET A 115 -3.55 56.34 -14.06
CA MET A 115 -2.88 57.21 -15.03
C MET A 115 -1.37 57.31 -14.76
N ILE A 116 -0.98 57.45 -13.49
CA ILE A 116 0.41 57.66 -13.09
C ILE A 116 1.14 56.36 -12.75
N GLU A 117 0.40 55.26 -12.64
CA GLU A 117 0.90 53.92 -12.31
C GLU A 117 1.83 53.96 -11.09
N SER A 118 1.41 54.63 -10.01
CA SER A 118 2.24 54.87 -8.82
C SER A 118 2.44 53.66 -7.92
N PHE A 119 1.71 52.56 -8.15
CA PHE A 119 1.94 51.33 -7.44
C PHE A 119 3.31 50.76 -7.81
N ARG A 120 4.01 50.25 -6.80
CA ARG A 120 5.31 49.62 -6.94
C ARG A 120 5.23 48.23 -6.37
N LEU A 121 5.74 47.25 -7.10
CA LEU A 121 5.78 45.88 -6.60
C LEU A 121 6.74 45.77 -5.42
N ASP A 122 6.40 44.87 -4.50
CA ASP A 122 7.29 44.55 -3.39
C ASP A 122 8.51 43.75 -3.89
N PRO A 123 9.62 43.74 -3.13
CA PRO A 123 10.85 43.04 -3.50
C PRO A 123 10.65 41.57 -3.91
N MET A 124 9.76 40.83 -3.24
CA MET A 124 9.54 39.42 -3.51
C MET A 124 8.70 39.19 -4.77
N ALA A 125 7.73 40.06 -5.05
CA ALA A 125 6.99 40.01 -6.31
C ALA A 125 7.90 40.29 -7.51
N VAL A 126 8.74 41.34 -7.42
CA VAL A 126 9.71 41.70 -8.49
C VAL A 126 10.66 40.54 -8.77
N ILE A 127 11.31 39.99 -7.74
CA ILE A 127 12.30 38.93 -7.93
C ILE A 127 11.67 37.63 -8.45
N THR A 128 10.45 37.30 -8.00
CA THR A 128 9.74 36.09 -8.44
C THR A 128 9.31 36.21 -9.90
N ALA A 129 8.78 37.37 -10.31
CA ALA A 129 8.42 37.64 -11.70
C ALA A 129 9.67 37.57 -12.59
N TRP A 130 10.74 38.27 -12.22
CA TRP A 130 12.01 38.26 -12.94
C TRP A 130 12.63 36.87 -13.04
N ARG A 131 12.64 36.04 -12.00
CA ARG A 131 13.17 34.66 -12.09
C ARG A 131 12.36 33.79 -13.05
N ARG A 132 11.06 34.05 -13.19
CA ARG A 132 10.17 33.30 -14.08
C ARG A 132 10.33 33.70 -15.55
N ASP A 133 10.60 34.97 -15.80
CA ASP A 133 10.89 35.48 -17.15
C ASP A 133 11.80 36.73 -17.04
N PRO A 134 13.12 36.53 -17.09
CA PRO A 134 14.06 37.63 -16.91
C PRO A 134 13.92 38.72 -17.95
N GLU A 135 13.66 38.35 -19.21
CA GLU A 135 13.55 39.29 -20.32
C GLU A 135 12.28 40.13 -20.20
N ALA A 136 11.14 39.51 -19.88
CA ALA A 136 9.89 40.22 -19.73
C ALA A 136 9.90 41.19 -18.53
N TYR A 137 10.50 40.79 -17.41
CA TYR A 137 10.30 41.47 -16.12
C TYR A 137 11.52 42.18 -15.54
N VAL A 138 12.66 42.24 -16.25
CA VAL A 138 13.85 43.00 -15.79
C VAL A 138 13.55 44.47 -15.49
N HIS A 139 12.61 45.08 -16.22
CA HIS A 139 12.22 46.47 -16.02
C HIS A 139 11.60 46.74 -14.64
N LEU A 140 11.01 45.72 -13.99
CA LEU A 140 10.41 45.83 -12.66
C LEU A 140 11.43 46.10 -11.55
N PHE A 141 12.74 45.96 -11.80
CA PHE A 141 13.75 46.47 -10.87
C PHE A 141 13.71 48.01 -10.76
N GLY A 142 13.14 48.71 -11.75
CA GLY A 142 12.81 50.13 -11.65
C GLY A 142 11.90 50.43 -10.46
N ASP A 143 10.94 49.53 -10.17
CA ASP A 143 10.04 49.72 -9.03
C ASP A 143 10.79 49.74 -7.70
N LEU A 144 11.83 48.92 -7.57
CA LEU A 144 12.66 48.87 -6.37
C LEU A 144 13.56 50.11 -6.27
N LYS A 145 14.07 50.61 -7.41
CA LYS A 145 14.87 51.85 -7.45
C LYS A 145 14.05 53.06 -7.01
N ASP A 146 12.79 53.16 -7.44
CA ASP A 146 11.85 54.21 -7.01
C ASP A 146 11.58 54.15 -5.49
N GLN A 147 11.64 52.95 -4.90
CA GLN A 147 11.53 52.72 -3.46
C GLN A 147 12.86 52.92 -2.69
N GLY A 148 13.95 53.32 -3.36
CA GLY A 148 15.24 53.61 -2.75
C GLY A 148 16.21 52.43 -2.64
N TRP A 149 15.98 51.34 -3.38
CA TRP A 149 16.94 50.24 -3.49
C TRP A 149 18.10 50.63 -4.41
N THR A 150 19.33 50.47 -3.94
CA THR A 150 20.54 50.62 -4.76
C THR A 150 20.76 49.39 -5.62
N ASP A 151 21.53 49.51 -6.70
CA ASP A 151 21.91 48.35 -7.53
C ASP A 151 22.58 47.25 -6.68
N GLU A 152 23.45 47.63 -5.75
CA GLU A 152 24.07 46.70 -4.79
C GLU A 152 23.02 45.94 -3.96
N ARG A 153 21.98 46.61 -3.46
CA ARG A 153 20.91 45.96 -2.70
C ARG A 153 20.02 45.07 -3.57
N ILE A 154 19.82 45.42 -4.84
CA ILE A 154 19.10 44.59 -5.80
C ILE A 154 19.89 43.31 -6.09
N GLU A 155 21.21 43.40 -6.26
CA GLU A 155 22.06 42.22 -6.38
C GLU A 155 22.07 41.37 -5.10
N ALA A 156 22.11 42.00 -3.92
CA ALA A 156 21.95 41.29 -2.66
C ALA A 156 20.58 40.58 -2.57
N LEU A 157 19.49 41.22 -3.00
CA LEU A 157 18.15 40.62 -3.05
C LEU A 157 18.13 39.41 -3.98
N LYS A 158 18.74 39.50 -5.17
CA LYS A 158 18.89 38.35 -6.09
C LYS A 158 19.66 37.21 -5.42
N PHE A 159 20.72 37.51 -4.67
CA PHE A 159 21.51 36.49 -3.99
C PHE A 159 20.74 35.82 -2.83
N VAL A 160 20.19 36.59 -1.89
CA VAL A 160 19.54 36.04 -0.67
C VAL A 160 18.23 35.30 -0.95
N THR A 161 17.65 35.49 -2.13
CA THR A 161 16.45 34.79 -2.59
C THR A 161 16.76 33.57 -3.44
N LEU A 162 18.03 33.25 -3.68
CA LEU A 162 18.38 31.96 -4.27
C LEU A 162 17.95 30.85 -3.31
N PHE A 163 17.43 29.76 -3.87
CA PHE A 163 17.13 28.59 -3.09
C PHE A 163 18.42 28.07 -2.48
N TYR A 164 18.36 27.85 -1.16
CA TYR A 164 19.37 27.12 -0.42
C TYR A 164 18.65 26.13 0.50
N PRO A 165 19.09 24.87 0.56
CA PRO A 165 18.46 23.85 1.41
C PRO A 165 18.43 24.28 2.88
N ALA A 166 17.38 23.89 3.60
CA ALA A 166 17.32 24.13 5.03
C ALA A 166 18.38 23.27 5.75
N PRO A 167 18.78 23.60 6.99
CA PRO A 167 19.72 22.78 7.75
C PRO A 167 19.33 21.30 7.84
N ALA A 168 18.03 20.99 7.91
CA ALA A 168 17.55 19.61 7.92
C ALA A 168 17.82 18.87 6.59
N ASP A 169 17.61 19.54 5.46
CA ASP A 169 17.89 19.00 4.13
C ASP A 169 19.40 18.76 3.97
N LEU A 170 20.24 19.70 4.43
CA LEU A 170 21.69 19.55 4.42
C LEU A 170 22.16 18.34 5.24
N VAL A 171 21.58 18.11 6.42
CA VAL A 171 21.89 16.92 7.23
C VAL A 171 21.46 15.65 6.48
N ASN A 172 20.28 15.66 5.86
CA ASN A 172 19.82 14.51 5.08
C ASN A 172 20.73 14.24 3.86
N TRP A 173 21.16 15.28 3.15
CA TRP A 173 22.06 15.14 2.00
C TRP A 173 23.43 14.57 2.40
N GLN A 174 23.95 14.99 3.56
CA GLN A 174 25.16 14.39 4.13
C GLN A 174 24.97 12.90 4.43
N ALA A 175 23.83 12.52 5.00
CA ALA A 175 23.51 11.14 5.33
C ALA A 175 23.18 10.28 4.09
N ARG A 176 22.70 10.88 3.01
CA ARG A 176 22.46 10.23 1.70
C ARG A 176 23.64 10.25 0.75
N GLU A 177 24.84 10.59 1.25
CA GLU A 177 26.09 10.47 0.50
C GLU A 177 26.13 11.38 -0.76
N VAL A 178 25.38 12.49 -0.74
CA VAL A 178 25.28 13.47 -1.86
C VAL A 178 26.61 14.14 -2.19
N PHE A 179 27.52 14.18 -1.22
CA PHE A 179 28.82 14.86 -1.34
C PHE A 179 30.00 13.88 -1.39
N GLU A 180 29.74 12.59 -1.51
CA GLU A 180 30.74 11.52 -1.39
C GLU A 180 31.04 10.90 -2.75
N PRO A 181 32.12 11.29 -3.46
CA PRO A 181 32.35 10.93 -4.87
C PRO A 181 32.36 9.43 -5.14
N ALA A 182 32.89 8.64 -4.20
CA ALA A 182 32.91 7.18 -4.33
C ALA A 182 31.50 6.57 -4.30
N MET A 183 30.59 7.14 -3.49
CA MET A 183 29.21 6.67 -3.38
C MET A 183 28.37 7.15 -4.56
N ILE A 184 28.55 8.40 -5.00
CA ILE A 184 27.92 8.95 -6.19
C ILE A 184 28.23 8.06 -7.40
N ALA A 185 29.50 7.70 -7.61
CA ALA A 185 29.91 6.84 -8.71
C ALA A 185 29.42 5.39 -8.55
N LYS A 186 29.49 4.82 -7.34
CA LYS A 186 29.06 3.43 -7.06
C LYS A 186 27.56 3.22 -7.31
N TYR A 187 26.73 4.18 -6.91
CA TYR A 187 25.27 4.08 -6.99
C TYR A 187 24.65 4.82 -8.19
N GLY A 188 25.46 5.49 -9.02
CA GLY A 188 24.96 6.24 -10.17
C GLY A 188 24.08 7.41 -9.76
N LEU A 189 24.40 8.13 -8.67
CA LEU A 189 23.50 9.17 -8.14
C LEU A 189 23.33 10.38 -9.08
N ASP A 190 24.23 10.54 -10.06
CA ASP A 190 24.17 11.56 -11.12
C ASP A 190 23.46 11.08 -12.38
N ASP A 191 23.09 9.80 -12.45
CA ASP A 191 22.48 9.20 -13.63
C ASP A 191 21.15 9.90 -13.96
N GLU A 192 20.84 9.97 -15.25
CA GLU A 192 19.63 10.63 -15.79
C GLU A 192 19.53 12.15 -15.57
N PHE A 193 20.40 12.77 -14.75
CA PHE A 193 20.37 14.22 -14.49
C PHE A 193 20.54 15.04 -15.78
N GLY A 194 21.40 14.61 -16.71
CA GLY A 194 21.61 15.31 -17.98
C GLY A 194 20.38 15.34 -18.90
N GLY A 195 19.35 14.54 -18.61
CA GLY A 195 18.10 14.50 -19.38
C GLY A 195 16.99 15.43 -18.86
N ILE A 196 17.17 16.08 -17.71
CA ILE A 196 16.11 16.88 -17.11
C ILE A 196 16.11 18.32 -17.62
N ASP A 197 14.92 18.91 -17.68
CA ASP A 197 14.77 20.34 -17.90
C ASP A 197 15.04 21.11 -16.60
N LEU A 198 16.14 21.85 -16.57
CA LEU A 198 16.54 22.68 -15.41
C LEU A 198 15.77 24.01 -15.34
N GLU A 199 15.03 24.36 -16.39
CA GLU A 199 14.30 25.63 -16.48
C GLU A 199 13.30 25.84 -15.33
N PRO A 200 12.43 24.88 -14.96
CA PRO A 200 11.49 25.06 -13.84
C PRO A 200 12.20 25.25 -12.50
N PHE A 201 13.35 24.62 -12.30
CA PHE A 201 14.15 24.73 -11.08
C PHE A 201 14.80 26.12 -10.96
N ARG A 202 15.34 26.64 -12.06
CA ARG A 202 15.89 28.00 -12.13
C ARG A 202 14.80 29.06 -11.89
N LYS A 203 13.60 28.86 -12.44
CA LYS A 203 12.42 29.70 -12.16
C LYS A 203 12.01 29.70 -10.68
N ALA A 204 12.24 28.59 -9.98
CA ALA A 204 12.05 28.48 -8.53
C ALA A 204 13.20 29.08 -7.71
N GLY A 205 14.25 29.58 -8.36
CA GLY A 205 15.44 30.15 -7.72
C GLY A 205 16.52 29.13 -7.37
N MET A 206 16.40 27.87 -7.81
CA MET A 206 17.41 26.83 -7.59
C MET A 206 18.52 26.91 -8.64
N THR A 207 19.77 26.85 -8.19
CA THR A 207 20.93 26.78 -9.08
C THR A 207 21.07 25.37 -9.67
N ASP A 208 21.81 25.23 -10.76
CA ASP A 208 22.10 23.92 -11.37
C ASP A 208 22.80 22.98 -10.37
N GLU A 209 23.70 23.53 -9.54
CA GLU A 209 24.37 22.79 -8.47
C GLU A 209 23.39 22.27 -7.41
N GLN A 210 22.49 23.13 -6.92
CA GLN A 210 21.48 22.71 -5.93
C GLN A 210 20.49 21.72 -6.54
N SER A 211 20.19 21.86 -7.84
CA SER A 211 19.38 20.90 -8.58
C SER A 211 20.03 19.52 -8.64
N LEU A 212 21.36 19.48 -8.87
CA LEU A 212 22.14 18.24 -8.85
C LEU A 212 22.20 17.61 -7.45
N ASN A 213 22.41 18.40 -6.40
CA ASN A 213 22.42 17.87 -5.04
C ASN A 213 21.06 17.31 -4.63
N TYR A 214 19.98 18.00 -4.99
CA TYR A 214 18.62 17.50 -4.79
C TYR A 214 18.39 16.21 -5.57
N TRP A 215 18.88 16.13 -6.81
CA TRP A 215 18.84 14.92 -7.62
C TRP A 215 19.59 13.77 -6.94
N ARG A 216 20.82 13.96 -6.48
CA ARG A 216 21.55 12.88 -5.78
C ARG A 216 20.80 12.33 -4.56
N ALA A 217 20.05 13.17 -3.86
CA ALA A 217 19.24 12.76 -2.71
C ALA A 217 17.85 12.20 -3.06
N HIS A 218 17.33 12.36 -4.28
CA HIS A 218 15.93 12.09 -4.60
C HIS A 218 15.61 10.59 -4.72
N TRP A 219 16.62 9.75 -4.96
CA TRP A 219 16.47 8.34 -5.32
C TRP A 219 15.72 7.53 -4.25
N LYS A 220 14.93 6.57 -4.73
CA LYS A 220 14.37 5.50 -3.90
C LYS A 220 15.26 4.28 -4.01
N HIS A 221 16.02 4.00 -2.96
CA HIS A 221 16.87 2.81 -2.91
C HIS A 221 16.05 1.53 -2.73
N ALA A 222 16.65 0.39 -3.11
CA ALA A 222 16.06 -0.92 -2.91
C ALA A 222 15.64 -1.12 -1.44
N SER A 223 14.50 -1.77 -1.20
CA SER A 223 14.04 -2.09 0.15
C SER A 223 14.90 -3.18 0.79
N TRP A 224 14.86 -3.28 2.12
CA TRP A 224 15.55 -4.34 2.86
C TRP A 224 15.25 -5.74 2.31
N MET A 225 13.99 -6.06 2.01
CA MET A 225 13.62 -7.37 1.47
C MET A 225 14.21 -7.65 0.09
N GLN A 226 14.33 -6.62 -0.77
CA GLN A 226 14.99 -6.76 -2.07
C GLN A 226 16.49 -6.99 -1.90
N VAL A 227 17.13 -6.30 -0.95
CA VAL A 227 18.56 -6.46 -0.65
C VAL A 227 18.85 -7.84 -0.07
N VAL A 228 18.02 -8.35 0.84
CA VAL A 228 18.11 -9.72 1.39
C VAL A 228 18.01 -10.75 0.26
N GLU A 229 17.07 -10.58 -0.67
CA GLU A 229 16.94 -11.49 -1.82
C GLU A 229 18.17 -11.45 -2.73
N MET A 230 18.73 -10.25 -2.98
CA MET A 230 19.98 -10.11 -3.74
C MET A 230 21.16 -10.78 -3.01
N LEU A 231 21.25 -10.65 -1.69
CA LEU A 231 22.27 -11.27 -0.86
C LEU A 231 22.18 -12.80 -0.93
N HIS A 232 20.99 -13.36 -0.76
CA HIS A 232 20.76 -14.82 -0.85
C HIS A 232 21.03 -15.40 -2.24
N ARG A 233 20.83 -14.60 -3.29
CA ARG A 233 21.18 -14.98 -4.67
C ARG A 233 22.67 -14.82 -4.99
N GLY A 234 23.46 -14.28 -4.06
CA GLY A 234 24.89 -13.98 -4.28
C GLY A 234 25.12 -12.86 -5.29
N LEU A 235 24.13 -11.98 -5.50
CA LEU A 235 24.26 -10.81 -6.38
C LEU A 235 24.94 -9.63 -5.69
N VAL A 236 24.87 -9.59 -4.36
CA VAL A 236 25.59 -8.63 -3.50
C VAL A 236 26.23 -9.38 -2.34
N THR A 237 27.31 -8.81 -1.82
CA THR A 237 28.04 -9.29 -0.64
C THR A 237 27.56 -8.58 0.63
N GLU A 238 27.84 -9.16 1.81
CA GLU A 238 27.54 -8.51 3.09
C GLU A 238 28.21 -7.12 3.22
N ALA A 239 29.41 -6.96 2.68
CA ALA A 239 30.10 -5.67 2.66
C ALA A 239 29.35 -4.64 1.79
N GLU A 240 28.79 -5.06 0.66
CA GLU A 240 27.95 -4.18 -0.17
C GLU A 240 26.62 -3.86 0.49
N VAL A 241 26.02 -4.80 1.23
CA VAL A 241 24.84 -4.54 2.07
C VAL A 241 25.18 -3.53 3.18
N TYR A 242 26.36 -3.65 3.79
CA TYR A 242 26.84 -2.71 4.80
C TYR A 242 26.99 -1.28 4.23
N ASP A 243 27.53 -1.16 3.02
CA ASP A 243 27.61 0.11 2.30
C ASP A 243 26.23 0.65 1.92
N TRP A 244 25.30 -0.22 1.52
CA TRP A 244 23.93 0.18 1.16
C TRP A 244 23.19 0.81 2.34
N PHE A 245 23.43 0.36 3.57
CA PHE A 245 22.85 0.99 4.76
C PHE A 245 23.22 2.46 4.95
N ARG A 246 24.30 2.93 4.31
CA ARG A 246 24.66 4.34 4.31
C ARG A 246 23.62 5.18 3.57
N VAL A 247 23.29 4.80 2.33
CA VAL A 247 22.37 5.56 1.47
C VAL A 247 20.90 5.49 1.94
N VAL A 248 20.55 4.51 2.77
CA VAL A 248 19.24 4.43 3.44
C VAL A 248 19.26 4.85 4.91
N GLU A 249 20.33 5.49 5.36
CA GLU A 249 20.44 6.16 6.66
C GLU A 249 20.26 5.23 7.88
N ILE A 250 20.67 3.96 7.78
CA ILE A 250 20.72 3.04 8.93
C ILE A 250 22.03 3.25 9.70
N VAL A 251 21.92 3.54 10.99
CA VAL A 251 23.08 3.82 11.84
C VAL A 251 24.03 2.61 11.97
N PRO A 252 25.35 2.82 12.03
CA PRO A 252 26.35 1.73 12.00
C PRO A 252 26.13 0.63 13.03
N TYR A 253 25.65 0.99 14.23
CA TYR A 253 25.39 0.04 15.32
C TYR A 253 24.49 -1.13 14.92
N TRP A 254 23.49 -0.92 14.05
CA TRP A 254 22.52 -1.96 13.68
C TRP A 254 22.93 -2.81 12.48
N ARG A 255 23.89 -2.37 11.67
CA ARG A 255 24.12 -2.92 10.33
C ARG A 255 24.48 -4.39 10.35
N ASP A 256 25.48 -4.78 11.15
CA ASP A 256 25.91 -6.18 11.26
C ASP A 256 24.80 -7.08 11.83
N MET A 257 24.04 -6.56 12.80
CA MET A 257 22.91 -7.29 13.38
C MET A 257 21.81 -7.51 12.35
N LEU A 258 21.48 -6.50 11.54
CA LEU A 258 20.50 -6.63 10.47
C LEU A 258 20.97 -7.61 9.40
N ILE A 259 22.24 -7.58 9.00
CA ILE A 259 22.81 -8.56 8.04
C ILE A 259 22.64 -9.98 8.56
N GLN A 260 22.94 -10.21 9.84
CA GLN A 260 22.73 -11.53 10.45
C GLN A 260 21.26 -11.98 10.40
N THR A 261 20.30 -11.06 10.45
CA THR A 261 18.87 -11.41 10.31
C THR A 261 18.46 -11.80 8.90
N ALA A 262 19.28 -11.56 7.87
CA ALA A 262 18.97 -12.00 6.51
C ALA A 262 18.92 -13.54 6.45
N TYR A 263 19.82 -14.21 7.16
CA TYR A 263 19.95 -15.66 7.11
C TYR A 263 18.90 -16.39 7.95
N THR A 264 18.44 -17.52 7.41
CA THR A 264 17.39 -18.32 8.01
C THR A 264 17.95 -19.26 9.09
N TRP A 265 17.23 -19.37 10.21
CA TRP A 265 17.50 -20.39 11.22
C TRP A 265 16.96 -21.76 10.77
N PRO A 266 17.62 -22.88 11.13
CA PRO A 266 17.15 -24.21 10.77
C PRO A 266 15.75 -24.47 11.32
N THR A 267 14.98 -25.34 10.65
CA THR A 267 13.63 -25.66 11.12
C THR A 267 13.69 -26.54 12.37
N ARG A 268 12.65 -26.50 13.21
CA ARG A 268 12.55 -27.40 14.37
C ARG A 268 12.65 -28.88 14.00
N VAL A 269 12.17 -29.24 12.80
CA VAL A 269 12.23 -30.61 12.29
C VAL A 269 13.67 -31.01 12.01
N ASP A 270 14.44 -30.14 11.37
CA ASP A 270 15.84 -30.41 11.05
C ASP A 270 16.70 -30.44 12.31
N VAL A 271 16.49 -29.51 13.25
CA VAL A 271 17.17 -29.52 14.54
C VAL A 271 16.89 -30.81 15.32
N ARG A 272 15.65 -31.31 15.30
CA ARG A 272 15.30 -32.61 15.91
C ARG A 272 15.99 -33.78 15.20
N ARG A 273 16.09 -33.75 13.86
CA ARG A 273 16.80 -34.79 13.09
C ARG A 273 18.30 -34.79 13.42
N TRP A 274 18.92 -33.62 13.54
CA TRP A 274 20.32 -33.48 13.95
C TRP A 274 20.55 -34.04 15.34
N TRP A 275 19.64 -33.75 16.28
CA TRP A 275 19.66 -34.37 17.60
C TRP A 275 19.55 -35.90 17.52
N ASP A 276 18.58 -36.41 16.75
CA ASP A 276 18.35 -37.84 16.57
C ASP A 276 19.57 -38.57 15.97
N MET A 277 20.24 -37.92 15.03
CA MET A 277 21.49 -38.39 14.40
C MET A 277 22.74 -38.18 15.26
N ARG A 278 22.61 -37.57 16.44
CA ARG A 278 23.71 -37.21 17.35
C ARG A 278 24.78 -36.32 16.69
N THR A 279 24.37 -35.48 15.74
CA THR A 279 25.26 -34.48 15.11
C THR A 279 25.34 -33.19 15.90
N ILE A 280 24.47 -33.01 16.90
CA ILE A 280 24.48 -31.91 17.87
C ILE A 280 24.31 -32.46 19.30
N ASP A 281 24.81 -31.72 20.28
CA ASP A 281 24.64 -32.01 21.71
C ASP A 281 23.50 -31.16 22.32
N GLU A 282 23.26 -31.30 23.64
CA GLU A 282 22.15 -30.59 24.28
C GLU A 282 22.41 -29.08 24.37
N ALA A 283 23.68 -28.68 24.48
CA ALA A 283 24.06 -27.27 24.50
C ALA A 283 23.72 -26.61 23.17
N GLU A 284 24.06 -27.26 22.06
CA GLU A 284 23.74 -26.80 20.71
C GLU A 284 22.24 -26.87 20.42
N LEU A 285 21.53 -27.92 20.86
CA LEU A 285 20.07 -28.01 20.78
C LEU A 285 19.40 -26.81 21.49
N ARG A 286 19.85 -26.48 22.70
CA ARG A 286 19.36 -25.33 23.47
C ARG A 286 19.69 -24.00 22.78
N ARG A 287 20.90 -23.87 22.21
CA ARG A 287 21.30 -22.68 21.44
C ARG A 287 20.40 -22.47 20.23
N LEU A 288 20.13 -23.52 19.45
CA LEU A 288 19.30 -23.46 18.25
C LEU A 288 17.84 -23.10 18.58
N TYR A 289 17.23 -23.74 19.58
CA TYR A 289 15.87 -23.35 20.00
C TYR A 289 15.83 -21.94 20.60
N SER A 290 16.88 -21.51 21.29
CA SER A 290 16.99 -20.12 21.73
C SER A 290 17.11 -19.17 20.54
N GLY A 291 17.86 -19.51 19.49
CA GLY A 291 17.93 -18.72 18.26
C GLY A 291 16.57 -18.51 17.60
N MET A 292 15.69 -19.52 17.65
CA MET A 292 14.30 -19.43 17.16
C MET A 292 13.37 -18.62 18.07
N GLY A 293 13.85 -18.12 19.21
CA GLY A 293 13.07 -17.30 20.14
C GLY A 293 12.49 -18.05 21.34
N TYR A 294 12.69 -19.36 21.50
CA TYR A 294 12.23 -20.08 22.70
C TYR A 294 13.06 -19.70 23.94
N ARG A 295 12.39 -19.43 25.07
CA ARG A 295 13.02 -19.00 26.33
C ARG A 295 12.36 -19.66 27.54
N GLY A 296 13.09 -19.71 28.66
CA GLY A 296 12.59 -20.20 29.96
C GLY A 296 11.90 -21.57 29.84
N VAL A 297 10.73 -21.70 30.46
CA VAL A 297 9.95 -22.94 30.49
C VAL A 297 9.65 -23.46 29.08
N ASN A 298 9.41 -22.59 28.09
CA ASN A 298 9.17 -23.05 26.72
C ASN A 298 10.41 -23.70 26.11
N LEU A 299 11.60 -23.12 26.35
CA LEU A 299 12.86 -23.72 25.91
C LEU A 299 13.07 -25.08 26.58
N ASP A 300 12.89 -25.16 27.89
CA ASP A 300 13.06 -26.40 28.65
C ASP A 300 12.08 -27.49 28.17
N ASN A 301 10.82 -27.12 27.92
CA ASN A 301 9.82 -28.03 27.37
C ASN A 301 10.18 -28.53 25.97
N TYR A 302 10.67 -27.66 25.08
CA TYR A 302 11.08 -28.07 23.73
C TYR A 302 12.30 -28.99 23.74
N VAL A 303 13.26 -28.71 24.61
CA VAL A 303 14.46 -29.56 24.78
C VAL A 303 14.05 -30.93 25.32
N LEU A 304 13.30 -30.97 26.43
CA LEU A 304 12.83 -32.22 27.02
C LEU A 304 11.98 -33.02 26.03
N TRP A 305 11.03 -32.37 25.36
CA TRP A 305 10.20 -33.02 24.35
C TRP A 305 11.04 -33.61 23.23
N THR A 306 12.04 -32.89 22.73
CA THR A 306 12.90 -33.37 21.63
C THR A 306 13.68 -34.61 22.04
N LYS A 307 14.29 -34.57 23.24
CA LYS A 307 15.03 -35.69 23.82
C LYS A 307 14.14 -36.92 23.96
N VAL A 308 13.01 -36.79 24.63
CA VAL A 308 12.08 -37.90 24.89
C VAL A 308 11.47 -38.42 23.58
N TYR A 309 10.99 -37.54 22.71
CA TYR A 309 10.31 -37.93 21.48
C TYR A 309 11.22 -38.72 20.53
N THR A 310 12.51 -38.40 20.49
CA THR A 310 13.48 -39.09 19.64
C THR A 310 13.92 -40.44 20.23
N GLU A 311 14.16 -40.50 21.55
CA GLU A 311 14.63 -41.75 22.20
C GLU A 311 13.52 -42.76 22.46
N PHE A 312 12.29 -42.31 22.71
CA PHE A 312 11.19 -43.16 23.17
C PHE A 312 10.88 -44.33 22.21
N PRO A 313 10.78 -44.14 20.87
CA PRO A 313 10.55 -45.26 19.95
C PRO A 313 11.63 -46.35 20.03
N SER A 314 12.90 -45.96 20.16
CA SER A 314 14.03 -46.89 20.31
C SER A 314 13.98 -47.63 21.63
N LEU A 315 13.70 -46.91 22.73
CA LEU A 315 13.51 -47.50 24.06
C LEU A 315 12.42 -48.57 24.04
N MET A 316 11.25 -48.24 23.48
CA MET A 316 10.13 -49.18 23.39
C MET A 316 10.49 -50.39 22.51
N ALA A 317 11.16 -50.17 21.38
CA ALA A 317 11.58 -51.27 20.50
C ALA A 317 12.60 -52.21 21.17
N ARG A 318 13.57 -51.67 21.94
CA ARG A 318 14.54 -52.46 22.70
C ARG A 318 13.86 -53.24 23.83
N TRP A 319 12.92 -52.61 24.53
CA TRP A 319 12.15 -53.24 25.60
C TRP A 319 11.25 -54.36 25.08
N THR A 320 10.44 -54.12 24.04
CA THR A 320 9.56 -55.15 23.45
C THR A 320 10.33 -56.36 22.90
N LYS A 321 11.61 -56.18 22.52
CA LYS A 321 12.49 -57.28 22.12
C LYS A 321 13.22 -57.96 23.28
N GLY A 322 12.99 -57.53 24.53
CA GLY A 322 13.65 -58.04 25.73
C GLY A 322 15.13 -57.66 25.84
N TRP A 323 15.60 -56.65 25.10
CA TRP A 323 17.01 -56.21 25.16
C TRP A 323 17.29 -55.31 26.36
N ILE A 324 16.25 -54.68 26.91
CA ILE A 324 16.31 -53.87 28.13
C ILE A 324 15.09 -54.18 29.00
N THR A 325 15.22 -53.97 30.30
CA THR A 325 14.15 -54.15 31.29
C THR A 325 13.26 -52.91 31.40
N GLU A 326 12.11 -53.03 32.06
CA GLU A 326 11.24 -51.88 32.37
C GLU A 326 11.97 -50.83 33.22
N ASP A 327 12.81 -51.26 34.16
CA ASP A 327 13.62 -50.37 35.00
C ASP A 327 14.72 -49.66 34.20
N ASP A 328 15.25 -50.29 33.14
CA ASP A 328 16.14 -49.61 32.20
C ASP A 328 15.41 -48.51 31.44
N VAL A 329 14.16 -48.75 31.00
CA VAL A 329 13.33 -47.72 30.35
C VAL A 329 13.08 -46.55 31.30
N ARG A 330 12.71 -46.83 32.56
CA ARG A 330 12.52 -45.78 33.59
C ARG A 330 13.78 -44.94 33.77
N ARG A 331 14.92 -45.60 33.95
CA ARG A 331 16.21 -44.94 34.20
C ARG A 331 16.63 -44.09 33.01
N GLU A 332 16.50 -44.59 31.78
CA GLU A 332 16.84 -43.83 30.58
C GLU A 332 15.90 -42.63 30.39
N LEU A 333 14.58 -42.77 30.57
CA LEU A 333 13.63 -41.65 30.48
C LEU A 333 13.90 -40.57 31.55
N ALA A 334 14.21 -40.99 32.79
CA ALA A 334 14.60 -40.07 33.85
C ALA A 334 15.91 -39.34 33.52
N ALA A 335 16.89 -40.04 32.94
CA ALA A 335 18.16 -39.44 32.51
C ALA A 335 18.00 -38.39 31.40
N LEU A 336 16.94 -38.49 30.58
CA LEU A 336 16.58 -37.44 29.61
C LEU A 336 16.01 -36.18 30.27
N GLY A 337 15.74 -36.21 31.58
CA GLY A 337 15.21 -35.09 32.36
C GLY A 337 13.69 -35.13 32.53
N MET A 338 13.04 -36.25 32.21
CA MET A 338 11.60 -36.40 32.46
C MET A 338 11.33 -36.49 33.97
N PRO A 339 10.37 -35.73 34.52
CA PRO A 339 10.00 -35.85 35.93
C PRO A 339 9.58 -37.28 36.28
N ALA A 340 10.05 -37.79 37.43
CA ALA A 340 9.81 -39.18 37.85
C ALA A 340 8.32 -39.55 37.85
N GLU A 341 7.45 -38.67 38.33
CA GLU A 341 6.00 -38.88 38.30
C GLU A 341 5.46 -39.07 36.88
N ARG A 342 5.94 -38.28 35.91
CA ARG A 342 5.54 -38.40 34.50
C ARG A 342 6.06 -39.68 33.87
N VAL A 343 7.27 -40.11 34.22
CA VAL A 343 7.85 -41.39 33.78
C VAL A 343 6.91 -42.53 34.18
N GLU A 344 6.50 -42.60 35.45
CA GLU A 344 5.60 -43.67 35.92
C GLU A 344 4.25 -43.64 35.20
N THR A 345 3.63 -42.46 35.05
CA THR A 345 2.39 -42.35 34.27
C THR A 345 2.60 -42.79 32.82
N MET A 346 3.75 -42.49 32.20
CA MET A 346 4.03 -42.85 30.81
C MET A 346 4.21 -44.35 30.65
N ILE A 347 4.87 -45.00 31.61
CA ILE A 347 5.01 -46.45 31.67
C ILE A 347 3.62 -47.09 31.79
N GLN A 348 2.78 -46.67 32.74
CA GLN A 348 1.42 -47.20 32.88
C GLN A 348 0.57 -47.05 31.61
N GLU A 349 0.69 -45.93 30.90
CA GLU A 349 -0.04 -45.65 29.66
C GLU A 349 0.44 -46.47 28.45
N LYS A 350 1.74 -46.80 28.41
CA LYS A 350 2.41 -47.34 27.20
C LYS A 350 2.88 -48.78 27.33
N ILE A 351 3.09 -49.25 28.56
CA ILE A 351 3.46 -50.61 28.91
C ILE A 351 2.24 -51.24 29.58
N LYS A 352 1.59 -52.18 28.89
CA LYS A 352 0.50 -52.94 29.50
C LYS A 352 1.11 -53.92 30.52
N PRO A 353 0.57 -54.00 31.75
CA PRO A 353 1.02 -55.01 32.70
C PRO A 353 0.82 -56.40 32.09
N GLU A 354 1.82 -57.27 32.27
CA GLU A 354 1.75 -58.69 31.93
C GLU A 354 0.67 -59.38 32.78
N GLU A 355 -0.61 -59.18 32.46
CA GLU A 355 -1.62 -60.17 32.83
C GLU A 355 -1.44 -61.35 31.88
N ALA A 356 -0.75 -62.36 32.41
CA ALA A 356 -0.61 -63.71 31.89
C ALA A 356 -0.31 -63.77 30.38
N ALA A 357 0.93 -64.14 30.06
CA ALA A 357 1.10 -65.16 29.04
C ALA A 357 0.15 -66.33 29.35
N ARG A 358 -1.11 -66.25 28.90
CA ARG A 358 -1.89 -67.43 28.60
C ARG A 358 -0.97 -68.21 27.68
N VAL A 359 -0.56 -69.37 28.18
CA VAL A 359 -0.07 -70.50 27.40
C VAL A 359 -0.68 -70.38 26.02
N GLU A 360 0.16 -70.26 24.99
CA GLU A 360 -0.27 -70.37 23.59
C GLU A 360 -1.00 -71.72 23.45
N GLU A 361 -2.31 -71.76 23.72
CA GLU A 361 -3.21 -72.56 22.92
C GLU A 361 -3.03 -72.03 21.52
N GLY A 362 -2.42 -72.85 20.66
CA GLY A 362 -1.81 -72.46 19.40
C GLY A 362 -2.61 -71.39 18.69
N LYS A 363 -1.91 -70.29 18.33
CA LYS A 363 -2.48 -69.09 17.69
C LYS A 363 -3.65 -69.47 16.78
N THR A 364 -4.86 -69.21 17.24
CA THR A 364 -6.06 -69.37 16.42
C THR A 364 -5.91 -68.43 15.23
N LEU A 365 -6.12 -68.94 14.02
CA LEU A 365 -5.97 -68.15 12.80
C LEU A 365 -6.80 -66.87 12.92
N THR A 366 -6.17 -65.72 12.68
CA THR A 366 -6.92 -64.46 12.63
C THR A 366 -7.80 -64.45 11.38
N LYS A 367 -8.91 -63.71 11.41
CA LYS A 367 -9.78 -63.51 10.24
C LYS A 367 -8.97 -63.18 8.97
N THR A 368 -7.99 -62.28 9.08
CA THR A 368 -7.12 -61.88 7.98
C THR A 368 -6.25 -63.02 7.42
N GLU A 369 -5.77 -63.92 8.28
CA GLU A 369 -4.99 -65.09 7.86
C GLU A 369 -5.88 -66.13 7.17
N ILE A 370 -7.10 -66.36 7.68
CA ILE A 370 -8.11 -67.19 7.02
C ILE A 370 -8.42 -66.62 5.63
N TYR A 371 -8.63 -65.31 5.53
CA TYR A 371 -8.94 -64.65 4.25
C TYR A 371 -7.80 -64.84 3.23
N LYS A 372 -6.56 -64.68 3.68
CA LYS A 372 -5.38 -64.90 2.83
C LYS A 372 -5.26 -66.36 2.41
N GLY A 373 -5.52 -67.30 3.31
CA GLY A 373 -5.54 -68.73 3.03
C GLY A 373 -6.53 -69.08 1.91
N VAL A 374 -7.75 -68.53 1.97
CA VAL A 374 -8.75 -68.76 0.91
C VAL A 374 -8.35 -68.06 -0.40
N LYS A 375 -7.91 -66.79 -0.36
CA LYS A 375 -7.46 -66.06 -1.57
C LYS A 375 -6.32 -66.75 -2.31
N GLN A 376 -5.42 -67.38 -1.56
CA GLN A 376 -4.26 -68.08 -2.10
C GLN A 376 -4.59 -69.54 -2.49
N GLY A 377 -5.84 -69.97 -2.29
CA GLY A 377 -6.30 -71.33 -2.62
C GLY A 377 -5.77 -72.42 -1.70
N PHE A 378 -5.23 -72.06 -0.53
CA PHE A 378 -4.71 -73.02 0.45
C PHE A 378 -5.81 -73.68 1.28
N ILE A 379 -6.95 -73.01 1.43
CA ILE A 379 -8.18 -73.53 2.04
C ILE A 379 -9.36 -73.11 1.17
N THR A 380 -10.42 -73.90 1.16
CA THR A 380 -11.63 -73.61 0.39
C THR A 380 -12.45 -72.50 1.05
N ARG A 381 -13.36 -71.90 0.28
CA ARG A 381 -14.27 -70.86 0.80
C ARG A 381 -15.15 -71.38 1.94
N GLU A 382 -15.60 -72.63 1.87
CA GLU A 382 -16.42 -73.24 2.93
C GLU A 382 -15.58 -73.48 4.20
N GLU A 383 -14.36 -74.00 4.07
CA GLU A 383 -13.43 -74.16 5.21
C GLU A 383 -13.05 -72.79 5.82
N GLY A 384 -12.91 -71.76 5.00
CA GLY A 384 -12.70 -70.39 5.47
C GLY A 384 -13.90 -69.85 6.26
N THR A 385 -15.13 -70.11 5.79
CA THR A 385 -16.36 -69.76 6.51
C THR A 385 -16.43 -70.48 7.86
N GLU A 386 -16.17 -71.78 7.90
CA GLU A 386 -16.16 -72.57 9.14
C GLU A 386 -15.12 -72.05 10.15
N LEU A 387 -13.90 -71.75 9.70
CA LEU A 387 -12.85 -71.19 10.56
C LEU A 387 -13.23 -69.82 11.14
N ILE A 388 -14.04 -69.03 10.46
CA ILE A 388 -14.56 -67.76 11.00
C ILE A 388 -15.69 -68.01 11.98
N MET A 389 -16.53 -69.02 11.73
CA MET A 389 -17.56 -69.41 12.68
C MET A 389 -16.95 -69.90 14.01
N ASP A 390 -15.83 -70.60 13.95
CA ASP A 390 -15.04 -71.01 15.13
C ASP A 390 -14.48 -69.82 15.93
N LEU A 391 -14.36 -68.63 15.30
CA LEU A 391 -14.03 -67.37 15.98
C LEU A 391 -15.25 -66.70 16.65
N GLY A 392 -16.42 -67.36 16.65
CA GLY A 392 -17.63 -66.91 17.34
C GLY A 392 -18.64 -66.14 16.48
N TYR A 393 -18.47 -66.14 15.15
CA TYR A 393 -19.42 -65.51 14.22
C TYR A 393 -20.50 -66.51 13.80
N ASN A 394 -21.72 -66.04 13.59
CA ASN A 394 -22.74 -66.91 13.01
C ASN A 394 -22.47 -67.14 11.50
N ARG A 395 -23.12 -68.15 10.92
CA ARG A 395 -22.86 -68.54 9.52
C ARG A 395 -23.05 -67.39 8.52
N ALA A 396 -24.12 -66.62 8.68
CA ALA A 396 -24.40 -65.48 7.78
C ALA A 396 -23.35 -64.37 7.93
N GLU A 397 -22.85 -64.12 9.15
CA GLU A 397 -21.76 -63.18 9.39
C GLU A 397 -20.44 -63.67 8.79
N ALA A 398 -20.13 -64.95 8.92
CA ALA A 398 -18.92 -65.56 8.37
C ALA A 398 -18.91 -65.54 6.83
N GLU A 399 -20.03 -65.87 6.20
CA GLU A 399 -20.22 -65.80 4.74
C GLU A 399 -20.10 -64.35 4.23
N TYR A 400 -20.73 -63.39 4.92
CA TYR A 400 -20.58 -61.98 4.57
C TYR A 400 -19.12 -61.52 4.68
N LEU A 401 -18.43 -61.91 5.75
CA LEU A 401 -17.02 -61.61 5.94
C LEU A 401 -16.14 -62.25 4.85
N MET A 402 -16.51 -63.43 4.34
CA MET A 402 -15.90 -64.04 3.16
C MET A 402 -16.14 -63.27 1.89
N ASP A 403 -17.37 -62.81 1.68
CA ASP A 403 -17.71 -62.04 0.49
C ASP A 403 -16.96 -60.72 0.42
N ILE A 404 -16.89 -59.98 1.52
CA ILE A 404 -16.21 -58.68 1.51
C ILE A 404 -14.69 -58.80 1.48
N ASN A 405 -14.11 -59.88 2.04
CA ASN A 405 -12.67 -59.95 2.22
C ASN A 405 -11.96 -60.92 1.30
N VAL A 406 -12.58 -62.02 0.86
CA VAL A 406 -11.94 -63.07 0.04
C VAL A 406 -12.28 -62.96 -1.43
N ALA A 407 -13.34 -62.22 -1.79
CA ALA A 407 -13.55 -61.81 -3.17
C ALA A 407 -12.36 -60.97 -3.66
N VAL A 408 -11.38 -61.64 -4.26
CA VAL A 408 -10.33 -61.02 -5.05
C VAL A 408 -10.31 -61.77 -6.36
N LEU A 409 -11.00 -61.21 -7.34
CA LEU A 409 -10.33 -60.67 -8.53
C LEU A 409 -11.28 -59.96 -9.52
N GLU A 410 -12.57 -59.81 -9.22
CA GLU A 410 -13.50 -58.97 -10.00
C GLU A 410 -14.53 -58.32 -9.05
N GLY A 411 -14.66 -56.99 -9.07
CA GLY A 411 -15.83 -56.30 -8.48
C GLY A 411 -15.71 -55.82 -7.02
N SER A 412 -14.74 -54.95 -6.69
CA SER A 412 -15.11 -53.85 -5.78
C SER A 412 -16.19 -53.05 -6.51
N PRO A 413 -17.29 -52.60 -5.88
CA PRO A 413 -18.37 -51.95 -6.62
C PRO A 413 -17.80 -50.73 -7.37
N GLU A 414 -17.67 -50.87 -8.70
CA GLU A 414 -17.10 -49.86 -9.58
C GLU A 414 -18.16 -48.81 -9.91
N THR A 415 -19.43 -49.16 -9.67
CA THR A 415 -20.56 -48.25 -9.78
C THR A 415 -21.28 -48.03 -8.46
N PHE A 416 -21.88 -46.84 -8.32
CA PHE A 416 -22.84 -46.55 -7.25
C PHE A 416 -24.04 -47.52 -7.28
N ALA A 417 -24.43 -48.02 -8.46
CA ALA A 417 -25.48 -49.01 -8.63
C ALA A 417 -25.11 -50.35 -7.98
N GLU A 418 -23.92 -50.89 -8.26
CA GLU A 418 -23.42 -52.13 -7.64
C GLU A 418 -23.33 -52.00 -6.12
N PHE A 419 -22.78 -50.88 -5.62
CA PHE A 419 -22.74 -50.61 -4.19
C PHE A 419 -24.16 -50.59 -3.58
N LYS A 420 -25.10 -49.93 -4.26
CA LYS A 420 -26.48 -49.83 -3.78
C LYS A 420 -27.20 -51.18 -3.81
N ASP A 421 -27.01 -51.99 -4.86
CA ASP A 421 -27.51 -53.37 -4.97
C ASP A 421 -27.04 -54.24 -3.80
N LEU A 422 -25.75 -54.19 -3.51
CA LEU A 422 -25.12 -54.90 -2.38
C LEU A 422 -25.76 -54.48 -1.04
N THR A 423 -25.92 -53.18 -0.80
CA THR A 423 -26.55 -52.69 0.44
C THR A 423 -28.05 -53.00 0.54
N THR A 424 -28.77 -53.02 -0.58
CA THR A 424 -30.22 -53.35 -0.62
C THR A 424 -30.46 -54.84 -0.43
N LYS A 425 -29.64 -55.71 -1.04
CA LYS A 425 -29.65 -57.15 -0.75
C LYS A 425 -29.39 -57.46 0.73
N TYR A 426 -28.45 -56.75 1.35
CA TYR A 426 -28.19 -56.85 2.79
C TYR A 426 -29.41 -56.43 3.63
N LYS A 427 -30.06 -55.32 3.31
CA LYS A 427 -31.25 -54.85 4.04
C LYS A 427 -32.43 -55.81 3.93
N ILE A 428 -32.67 -56.37 2.75
CA ILE A 428 -33.67 -57.42 2.53
C ILE A 428 -33.34 -58.66 3.38
N ALA A 429 -32.07 -59.07 3.43
CA ALA A 429 -31.61 -60.18 4.26
C ALA A 429 -31.79 -59.92 5.77
N THR A 430 -31.75 -58.67 6.22
CA THR A 430 -32.07 -58.26 7.61
C THR A 430 -33.57 -58.03 7.88
N GLY A 431 -34.45 -58.43 6.96
CA GLY A 431 -35.91 -58.39 7.16
C GLY A 431 -36.58 -57.04 6.91
N ARG A 432 -35.94 -56.11 6.19
CA ARG A 432 -36.55 -54.84 5.76
C ARG A 432 -37.15 -54.98 4.37
N GLU A 433 -38.38 -54.49 4.16
CA GLU A 433 -39.00 -54.44 2.83
C GLU A 433 -38.36 -53.33 1.98
N GLU A 434 -37.56 -53.69 0.98
CA GLU A 434 -36.95 -52.79 0.00
C GLU A 434 -37.04 -53.45 -1.40
N LYS A 435 -37.34 -52.68 -2.46
CA LYS A 435 -37.48 -53.25 -3.82
C LYS A 435 -36.10 -53.50 -4.44
N PRO A 436 -35.86 -54.66 -5.09
CA PRO A 436 -34.60 -54.94 -5.76
C PRO A 436 -34.36 -53.97 -6.93
N MET A 437 -33.09 -53.61 -7.16
CA MET A 437 -32.75 -52.68 -8.24
C MET A 437 -32.95 -53.34 -9.61
N PRO A 438 -33.61 -52.66 -10.58
CA PRO A 438 -33.85 -53.21 -11.91
C PRO A 438 -32.57 -53.51 -12.69
N GLU A 439 -32.57 -54.61 -13.45
CA GLU A 439 -31.44 -55.01 -14.30
C GLU A 439 -31.12 -53.99 -15.40
N GLU A 440 -32.10 -53.23 -15.88
CA GLU A 440 -31.87 -52.17 -16.88
C GLU A 440 -31.09 -50.97 -16.32
N LEU A 441 -31.19 -50.73 -15.01
CA LEU A 441 -30.43 -49.67 -14.34
C LEU A 441 -28.98 -50.10 -14.08
N LYS A 442 -28.76 -51.39 -13.81
CA LYS A 442 -27.41 -51.99 -13.69
C LYS A 442 -26.67 -51.90 -15.03
N LYS A 443 -27.29 -52.37 -16.11
CA LYS A 443 -26.72 -52.27 -17.46
C LYS A 443 -26.38 -50.83 -17.89
N ALA A 444 -27.23 -49.87 -17.52
CA ALA A 444 -26.96 -48.46 -17.78
C ALA A 444 -25.76 -47.92 -16.97
N ALA A 445 -25.55 -48.41 -15.74
CA ALA A 445 -24.39 -48.06 -14.94
C ALA A 445 -23.09 -48.65 -15.51
N ASP A 446 -23.13 -49.93 -15.93
CA ASP A 446 -21.98 -50.61 -16.53
C ASP A 446 -21.52 -49.91 -17.81
N GLU A 447 -22.47 -49.43 -18.61
CA GLU A 447 -22.18 -48.69 -19.83
C GLU A 447 -21.52 -47.33 -19.54
N VAL A 448 -21.90 -46.64 -18.45
CA VAL A 448 -21.21 -45.42 -18.01
C VAL A 448 -19.76 -45.70 -17.64
N VAL A 449 -19.48 -46.82 -16.96
CA VAL A 449 -18.11 -47.21 -16.60
C VAL A 449 -17.29 -47.53 -17.84
N ARG A 450 -17.85 -48.34 -18.75
CA ARG A 450 -17.20 -48.73 -19.99
C ARG A 450 -16.75 -47.51 -20.80
N ILE A 451 -17.66 -46.55 -21.03
CA ILE A 451 -17.35 -45.31 -21.77
C ILE A 451 -16.38 -44.41 -20.97
N THR A 452 -16.47 -44.38 -19.63
CA THR A 452 -15.53 -43.62 -18.79
C THR A 452 -14.10 -44.15 -18.97
N GLY A 453 -13.92 -45.48 -18.97
CA GLY A 453 -12.63 -46.10 -19.25
C GLY A 453 -12.10 -45.79 -20.65
N GLU A 454 -12.97 -45.75 -21.66
CA GLU A 454 -12.59 -45.33 -23.02
C GLU A 454 -12.11 -43.87 -23.08
N VAL A 455 -12.80 -42.96 -22.39
CA VAL A 455 -12.41 -41.54 -22.30
C VAL A 455 -11.06 -41.39 -21.58
N GLU A 456 -10.82 -42.13 -20.51
CA GLU A 456 -9.54 -42.11 -19.79
C GLU A 456 -8.39 -42.64 -20.64
N ALA A 457 -8.60 -43.75 -21.35
CA ALA A 457 -7.62 -44.32 -22.26
C ALA A 457 -7.28 -43.34 -23.41
N LEU A 458 -8.28 -42.68 -24.00
CA LEU A 458 -8.09 -41.68 -25.05
C LEU A 458 -7.37 -40.43 -24.51
N ASN A 459 -7.69 -39.98 -23.29
CA ASN A 459 -6.99 -38.87 -22.64
C ASN A 459 -5.50 -39.19 -22.41
N GLN A 460 -5.19 -40.41 -21.94
CA GLN A 460 -3.81 -40.85 -21.77
C GLN A 460 -3.07 -40.93 -23.12
N ALA A 461 -3.73 -41.42 -24.18
CA ALA A 461 -3.17 -41.44 -25.53
C ALA A 461 -2.84 -40.03 -26.06
N VAL A 462 -3.77 -39.07 -25.89
CA VAL A 462 -3.55 -37.65 -26.26
C VAL A 462 -2.39 -37.06 -25.46
N LYS A 463 -2.32 -37.33 -24.15
CA LYS A 463 -1.25 -36.82 -23.27
C LYS A 463 0.13 -37.38 -23.68
N LYS A 464 0.20 -38.67 -24.02
CA LYS A 464 1.42 -39.33 -24.48
C LYS A 464 1.90 -38.74 -25.81
N GLU A 465 0.99 -38.54 -26.76
CA GLU A 465 1.33 -37.93 -28.05
C GLU A 465 1.80 -36.48 -27.89
N LYS A 466 1.21 -35.73 -26.94
CA LYS A 466 1.66 -34.36 -26.60
C LYS A 466 3.01 -34.31 -25.90
N ALA A 467 3.32 -35.27 -25.04
CA ALA A 467 4.58 -35.31 -24.29
C ALA A 467 5.81 -35.60 -25.17
N GLY A 468 5.62 -36.18 -26.35
CA GLY A 468 6.68 -36.40 -27.33
C GLY A 468 7.09 -35.17 -28.15
N LEU A 469 6.50 -34.00 -27.87
CA LEU A 469 6.69 -32.77 -28.64
C LEU A 469 7.64 -31.82 -27.90
N ILE A 470 8.70 -31.36 -28.58
CA ILE A 470 9.65 -30.37 -28.06
C ILE A 470 9.08 -28.96 -28.32
N GLU A 471 9.04 -28.13 -27.28
CA GLU A 471 8.53 -26.75 -27.33
C GLU A 471 9.30 -25.91 -28.37
N GLY A 472 8.59 -25.35 -29.35
CA GLY A 472 9.18 -24.43 -30.37
C GLY A 472 9.44 -25.02 -31.76
N VAL A 473 9.16 -26.31 -32.01
CA VAL A 473 9.27 -26.93 -33.35
C VAL A 473 7.87 -27.11 -33.96
N VAL A 474 7.69 -26.72 -35.24
CA VAL A 474 6.45 -26.97 -36.00
C VAL A 474 6.19 -28.48 -36.02
N LEU A 475 4.99 -28.88 -35.58
CA LEU A 475 4.59 -30.29 -35.53
C LEU A 475 4.79 -30.95 -36.90
N PRO A 476 5.49 -32.11 -36.97
CA PRO A 476 5.47 -32.92 -38.18
C PRO A 476 4.02 -33.18 -38.59
N GLU A 477 3.69 -32.97 -39.88
CA GLU A 477 2.32 -33.00 -40.41
C GLU A 477 1.56 -34.28 -40.03
N GLU A 478 2.28 -35.41 -39.99
CA GLU A 478 1.75 -36.71 -39.57
C GLU A 478 1.38 -36.77 -38.09
N THR A 479 2.18 -36.18 -37.19
CA THR A 479 1.91 -36.13 -35.75
C THR A 479 0.74 -35.19 -35.44
N ALA A 480 0.65 -34.06 -36.15
CA ALA A 480 -0.49 -33.15 -36.04
C ALA A 480 -1.81 -33.82 -36.47
N ALA A 481 -1.79 -34.59 -37.56
CA ALA A 481 -2.93 -35.35 -38.04
C ALA A 481 -3.38 -36.42 -37.04
N ARG A 482 -2.45 -37.20 -36.48
CA ARG A 482 -2.77 -38.21 -35.45
C ARG A 482 -3.31 -37.59 -34.16
N LEU A 483 -2.74 -36.48 -33.70
CA LEU A 483 -3.23 -35.78 -32.51
C LEU A 483 -4.67 -35.28 -32.73
N THR A 484 -4.95 -34.72 -33.91
CA THR A 484 -6.29 -34.26 -34.28
C THR A 484 -7.27 -35.43 -34.34
N GLU A 485 -6.89 -36.57 -34.91
CA GLU A 485 -7.72 -37.77 -34.95
C GLU A 485 -8.03 -38.29 -33.53
N LEU A 486 -7.04 -38.36 -32.65
CA LEU A 486 -7.21 -38.77 -31.26
C LEU A 486 -8.11 -37.80 -30.48
N GLN A 487 -7.96 -36.49 -30.71
CA GLN A 487 -8.83 -35.47 -30.09
C GLN A 487 -10.27 -35.59 -30.58
N VAL A 488 -10.50 -35.84 -31.87
CA VAL A 488 -11.85 -36.08 -32.41
C VAL A 488 -12.49 -37.33 -31.79
N LYS A 489 -11.73 -38.42 -31.65
CA LYS A 489 -12.21 -39.64 -30.98
C LYS A 489 -12.52 -39.39 -29.50
N LEU A 490 -11.66 -38.66 -28.80
CA LEU A 490 -11.87 -38.26 -27.41
C LEU A 490 -13.16 -37.45 -27.26
N HIS A 491 -13.36 -36.40 -28.05
CA HIS A 491 -14.57 -35.58 -27.97
C HIS A 491 -15.85 -36.35 -28.29
N ARG A 492 -15.80 -37.32 -29.21
CA ARG A 492 -16.93 -38.23 -29.47
C ARG A 492 -17.23 -39.11 -28.26
N ALA A 493 -16.19 -39.69 -27.64
CA ALA A 493 -16.34 -40.51 -26.44
C ALA A 493 -16.85 -39.69 -25.23
N GLU A 494 -16.38 -38.44 -25.06
CA GLU A 494 -16.86 -37.51 -24.03
C GLU A 494 -18.34 -37.14 -24.24
N SER A 495 -18.73 -36.87 -25.49
CA SER A 495 -20.13 -36.61 -25.84
C SER A 495 -21.02 -37.82 -25.58
N GLU A 496 -20.55 -39.02 -25.93
CA GLU A 496 -21.28 -40.25 -25.66
C GLU A 496 -21.37 -40.52 -24.15
N LEU A 497 -20.29 -40.26 -23.40
CA LEU A 497 -20.28 -40.37 -21.94
C LEU A 497 -21.34 -39.47 -21.28
N ALA A 498 -21.46 -38.23 -21.76
CA ALA A 498 -22.46 -37.30 -21.28
C ALA A 498 -23.89 -37.82 -21.56
N ARG A 499 -24.10 -38.40 -22.75
CA ARG A 499 -25.38 -39.02 -23.14
C ARG A 499 -25.75 -40.19 -22.23
N VAL A 500 -24.85 -41.17 -22.06
CA VAL A 500 -25.11 -42.35 -21.22
C VAL A 500 -25.24 -42.01 -19.74
N LYS A 501 -24.49 -41.03 -19.23
CA LYS A 501 -24.67 -40.52 -17.86
C LYS A 501 -26.03 -39.87 -17.67
N SER A 502 -26.50 -39.09 -18.64
CA SER A 502 -27.84 -38.50 -18.60
C SER A 502 -28.93 -39.58 -18.59
N GLU A 503 -28.78 -40.62 -19.42
CA GLU A 503 -29.71 -41.75 -19.48
C GLU A 503 -29.73 -42.55 -18.15
N TYR A 504 -28.56 -42.86 -17.60
CA TYR A 504 -28.43 -43.53 -16.29
C TYR A 504 -29.07 -42.70 -15.17
N ASN A 505 -28.79 -41.40 -15.11
CA ASN A 505 -29.35 -40.52 -14.09
C ASN A 505 -30.88 -40.39 -14.21
N GLY A 506 -31.42 -40.37 -15.44
CA GLY A 506 -32.86 -40.40 -15.68
C GLY A 506 -33.51 -41.67 -15.12
N ARG A 507 -32.97 -42.85 -15.45
CA ARG A 507 -33.46 -44.14 -14.92
C ARG A 507 -33.31 -44.26 -13.41
N LEU A 508 -32.21 -43.75 -12.85
CA LEU A 508 -31.99 -43.73 -11.41
C LEU A 508 -33.02 -42.85 -10.70
N ALA A 509 -33.39 -41.70 -11.29
CA ALA A 509 -34.42 -40.83 -10.77
C ALA A 509 -35.81 -41.46 -10.86
N GLU A 510 -36.16 -42.09 -11.99
CA GLU A 510 -37.43 -42.83 -12.15
C GLU A 510 -37.58 -43.95 -11.11
N TRP A 511 -36.53 -44.74 -10.89
CA TRP A 511 -36.54 -45.81 -9.88
C TRP A 511 -36.72 -45.25 -8.45
N ARG A 512 -36.07 -44.13 -8.13
CA ARG A 512 -36.22 -43.45 -6.82
C ARG A 512 -37.58 -42.79 -6.63
N HIS A 513 -38.18 -42.27 -7.69
CA HIS A 513 -39.46 -41.53 -7.62
C HIS A 513 -40.69 -42.43 -7.83
N GLY A 514 -40.53 -43.66 -8.29
CA GLY A 514 -41.58 -44.70 -8.22
C GLY A 514 -41.90 -45.20 -6.80
N GLU A 515 -41.41 -44.51 -5.77
CA GLU A 515 -41.63 -44.74 -4.33
C GLU A 515 -42.76 -43.89 -3.71
N THR A 516 -43.61 -43.21 -4.52
CA THR A 516 -44.93 -42.72 -4.05
C THR A 516 -46.06 -43.61 -4.52
#